data_AF-A0A0C2GE04-F1
#
_entry.id   AF-A0A0C2GE04-F1
#
_cell.length_a   1.000
_cell.length_b   1.000
_cell.length_c   1.000
_cell.angle_alpha   90.00
_cell.angle_beta   90.00
_cell.angle_gamma   90.00
#
_symmetry.space_group_name_H-M   'P 1'
#
loop_
_entity.id
_entity.type
_entity.pdbx_description
1 polymer ?
#
loop_
_entity_poly.entity_id
_entity_poly.type
_entity_poly.pdbx_seq_one_letter_code
_entity_poly.pdbx_strand_id
1 'polypeptide(L)'
;VEPLGPEAAGYMSVIRRVQLEWNIGLSELPKSVIVKIPCATATNDAFESSGAAMEELDTYSFGKVSHALETKFYRLLEGEKQKSLLVPTIYAAEGYDSIQPVIVMEDYRNCSVVDLVDGFSEKQVYI
;
A
#
# COMPACT_ATOMS: atom_id res chain seq x y z
N VAL A 1 -10.02 14.29 -0.54
CA VAL A 1 -9.02 13.28 -0.16
C VAL A 1 -8.71 13.50 1.30
N GLU A 2 -9.07 12.55 2.16
CA GLU A 2 -8.71 12.64 3.57
C GLU A 2 -7.35 11.97 3.75
N PRO A 3 -6.35 12.67 4.31
CA PRO A 3 -5.12 12.02 4.71
C PRO A 3 -5.47 11.02 5.82
N LEU A 4 -4.92 9.81 5.71
CA LEU A 4 -5.02 8.77 6.72
C LEU A 4 -4.09 9.11 7.90
N GLY A 5 -4.26 10.30 8.51
CA GLY A 5 -3.35 10.80 9.54
C GLY A 5 -1.87 10.90 9.10
N PRO A 6 -0.98 11.35 10.01
CA PRO A 6 0.46 11.40 9.76
C PRO A 6 1.11 10.01 9.65
N GLU A 7 0.43 8.95 10.12
CA GLU A 7 0.92 7.57 10.07
C GLU A 7 0.76 6.89 8.71
N ALA A 8 0.06 7.50 7.76
CA ALA A 8 -0.14 6.94 6.41
C ALA A 8 0.85 7.45 5.35
N ALA A 9 2.09 7.70 5.77
CA ALA A 9 3.20 7.49 4.86
C ALA A 9 3.28 5.97 4.64
N GLY A 10 2.69 5.48 3.55
CA GLY A 10 2.84 4.08 3.19
C GLY A 10 4.29 3.78 2.87
N TYR A 11 4.76 2.59 3.26
CA TYR A 11 6.10 2.14 2.90
C TYR A 11 6.30 2.28 1.38
N MET A 12 7.20 3.19 0.98
CA MET A 12 7.56 3.48 -0.42
C MET A 12 6.41 3.97 -1.31
N SER A 13 5.32 4.46 -0.72
CA SER A 13 4.11 4.83 -1.46
C SER A 13 3.34 5.95 -0.78
N VAL A 14 2.65 6.72 -1.62
CA VAL A 14 1.63 7.66 -1.15
C VAL A 14 0.32 6.89 -1.00
N ILE A 15 -0.18 6.79 0.23
CA ILE A 15 -1.49 6.17 0.53
C ILE A 15 -2.51 7.26 0.83
N ARG A 16 -3.69 7.18 0.20
CA ARG A 16 -4.76 8.16 0.34
C ARG A 16 -6.12 7.48 0.47
N ARG A 17 -6.98 8.04 1.31
CA ARG A 17 -8.41 7.70 1.31
C ARG A 17 -9.16 8.62 0.36
N VAL A 18 -9.91 8.02 -0.55
CA VAL A 18 -10.77 8.71 -1.51
C VAL A 18 -12.22 8.40 -1.16
N GLN A 19 -13.02 9.44 -0.90
CA GLN A 19 -14.47 9.31 -0.76
C GLN A 19 -15.07 9.26 -2.16
N LEU A 20 -16.02 8.35 -2.36
CA LEU A 20 -16.67 8.11 -3.65
C LEU A 20 -18.10 8.63 -3.60
N GLU A 21 -18.47 9.39 -4.63
CA GLU A 21 -19.84 9.84 -4.84
C GLU A 21 -20.41 9.09 -6.04
N TRP A 22 -21.42 8.28 -5.78
CA TRP A 22 -22.12 7.52 -6.81
C TRP A 22 -23.38 8.28 -7.20
N ASN A 23 -23.59 8.49 -8.50
CA ASN A 23 -24.80 9.13 -9.03
C ASN A 23 -26.07 8.27 -8.85
N ILE A 24 -25.93 7.06 -8.32
CA ILE A 24 -26.98 6.08 -8.13
C ILE A 24 -26.93 5.66 -6.65
N GLY A 25 -28.07 5.71 -5.96
CA GLY A 25 -28.18 5.41 -4.53
C GLY A 25 -28.08 3.92 -4.20
N LEU A 26 -27.11 3.22 -4.77
CA LEU A 26 -26.85 1.81 -4.49
C LEU A 26 -26.04 1.70 -3.21
N SER A 27 -26.65 1.17 -2.15
CA SER A 27 -26.02 0.96 -0.85
C SER A 27 -24.87 -0.05 -0.86
N GLU A 28 -24.77 -0.85 -1.93
CA GLU A 28 -23.77 -1.91 -2.09
C GLU A 28 -22.41 -1.39 -2.60
N LEU A 29 -22.35 -0.15 -3.10
CA LEU A 29 -21.10 0.43 -3.59
C LEU A 29 -20.25 0.99 -2.45
N PRO A 30 -18.91 0.86 -2.52
CA PRO A 30 -18.04 1.37 -1.47
C PRO A 30 -18.15 2.89 -1.37
N LYS A 31 -18.33 3.40 -0.16
CA LYS A 31 -18.37 4.86 0.11
C LYS A 31 -16.97 5.49 0.01
N SER A 32 -15.93 4.69 0.20
CA SER A 32 -14.55 5.11 0.11
C SER A 32 -13.66 3.96 -0.28
N VAL A 33 -12.49 4.31 -0.82
CA VAL A 33 -11.42 3.39 -1.18
C VAL A 33 -10.08 3.92 -0.70
N ILE A 34 -9.14 3.00 -0.54
CA ILE A 34 -7.74 3.30 -0.29
C ILE A 34 -7.00 3.22 -1.62
N VAL A 35 -6.23 4.26 -1.91
CA VAL A 35 -5.42 4.37 -3.12
C VAL A 35 -3.96 4.41 -2.70
N LYS A 36 -3.17 3.47 -3.20
CA LYS A 36 -1.71 3.39 -2.99
C LYS A 36 -1.01 3.66 -4.31
N ILE A 37 -0.18 4.69 -4.34
CA ILE A 37 0.56 5.14 -5.53
C ILE A 37 2.05 5.04 -5.22
N PRO A 38 2.85 4.33 -6.03
CA PRO A 38 4.28 4.26 -5.81
C PRO A 38 4.90 5.66 -5.91
N CYS A 39 5.80 5.98 -5.00
CA CYS A 39 6.37 7.33 -4.90
C CYS A 39 7.87 7.25 -4.65
N ALA A 40 8.67 7.68 -5.62
CA ALA A 40 10.13 7.64 -5.55
C ALA A 40 10.69 8.38 -4.33
N THR A 41 10.10 9.52 -3.96
CA THR A 41 10.48 10.26 -2.75
C THR A 41 10.27 9.42 -1.49
N ALA A 42 9.08 8.83 -1.33
CA ALA A 42 8.79 7.96 -0.20
C ALA A 42 9.67 6.70 -0.18
N THR A 43 10.08 6.21 -1.36
CA THR A 43 11.04 5.10 -1.48
C THR A 43 12.41 5.49 -0.95
N ASN A 44 12.91 6.67 -1.33
CA ASN A 44 14.19 7.19 -0.84
C ASN A 44 14.15 7.39 0.68
N ASP A 45 13.09 8.03 1.21
CA ASP A 45 12.95 8.29 2.65
C ASP A 45 12.96 6.98 3.47
N ALA A 46 12.25 5.95 2.99
CA ALA A 46 12.23 4.63 3.63
C ALA A 46 13.61 3.95 3.58
N PHE A 47 14.32 4.08 2.45
CA PHE A 47 15.64 3.51 2.29
C PHE A 47 16.69 4.23 3.17
N GLU A 48 16.70 5.55 3.20
CA GLU A 48 17.58 6.33 4.09
C GLU A 48 17.33 6.00 5.57
N SER A 49 16.07 5.82 5.95
CA SER A 49 15.68 5.45 7.31
C SER A 49 16.15 4.05 7.73
N SER A 50 16.37 3.15 6.77
CA SER A 50 16.87 1.79 7.02
C SER A 50 18.36 1.71 7.35
N GLY A 51 19.12 2.79 7.12
CA GLY A 51 20.57 2.81 7.34
C GLY A 51 21.39 2.04 6.29
N ALA A 52 20.75 1.56 5.23
CA ALA A 52 21.43 0.93 4.10
C ALA A 52 22.28 1.97 3.34
N ALA A 53 23.55 1.65 3.08
CA ALA A 53 24.42 2.52 2.30
C ALA A 53 23.90 2.64 0.85
N MET A 54 23.83 3.87 0.35
CA MET A 54 23.25 4.24 -0.95
C MET A 54 24.03 3.65 -2.16
N GLU A 55 25.16 3.01 -1.92
CA GLU A 55 26.15 2.65 -2.96
C GLU A 55 25.79 1.39 -3.76
N GLU A 56 24.83 0.57 -3.33
CA GLU A 56 24.55 -0.72 -3.98
C GLU A 56 23.12 -0.92 -4.54
N LEU A 57 22.16 -0.05 -4.21
CA LEU A 57 20.75 -0.27 -4.62
C LEU A 57 20.15 0.94 -5.32
N ASP A 58 19.80 0.78 -6.59
CA ASP A 58 18.97 1.73 -7.32
C ASP A 58 17.58 1.79 -6.66
N THR A 59 17.34 2.82 -5.85
CA THR A 59 16.09 3.01 -5.08
C THR A 59 14.88 3.06 -6.00
N TYR A 60 15.04 3.55 -7.23
CA TYR A 60 14.00 3.53 -8.25
C TYR A 60 13.64 2.09 -8.65
N SER A 61 14.64 1.25 -8.93
CA SER A 61 14.44 -0.18 -9.18
C SER A 61 13.80 -0.89 -7.98
N PHE A 62 14.20 -0.55 -6.76
CA PHE A 62 13.62 -1.16 -5.56
C PHE A 62 12.13 -0.81 -5.37
N GLY A 63 11.76 0.47 -5.52
CA GLY A 63 10.36 0.89 -5.49
C GLY A 63 9.52 0.20 -6.58
N LYS A 64 10.08 0.07 -7.78
CA LYS A 64 9.46 -0.65 -8.90
C LYS A 64 9.23 -2.14 -8.58
N VAL A 65 10.24 -2.82 -8.04
CA VAL A 65 10.16 -4.24 -7.65
C VAL A 65 9.12 -4.43 -6.55
N SER A 66 9.13 -3.56 -5.53
CA SER A 66 8.18 -3.62 -4.41
C SER A 66 6.73 -3.49 -4.90
N HIS A 67 6.43 -2.46 -5.70
CA HIS A 67 5.07 -2.27 -6.25
C HIS A 67 4.64 -3.41 -7.17
N ALA A 68 5.56 -3.92 -8.01
CA ALA A 68 5.29 -5.03 -8.91
C ALA A 68 5.01 -6.34 -8.15
N LEU A 69 5.75 -6.60 -7.07
CA LEU A 69 5.54 -7.76 -6.20
C LEU A 69 4.17 -7.68 -5.51
N GLU A 70 3.85 -6.53 -4.92
CA GLU A 70 2.57 -6.31 -4.23
C GLU A 70 1.37 -6.48 -5.18
N THR A 71 1.45 -5.89 -6.37
CA THR A 71 0.43 -6.05 -7.42
C THR A 71 0.21 -7.53 -7.78
N LYS A 72 1.30 -8.30 -7.95
CA LYS A 72 1.23 -9.73 -8.26
C LYS A 72 0.66 -10.55 -7.10
N PHE A 73 1.05 -10.23 -5.86
CA PHE A 73 0.55 -10.90 -4.67
C PHE A 73 -0.97 -10.76 -4.54
N TYR A 74 -1.49 -9.54 -4.72
CA TYR A 74 -2.93 -9.30 -4.66
C TYR A 74 -3.70 -10.03 -5.76
N ARG A 75 -3.19 -10.05 -7.00
CA ARG A 75 -3.79 -10.83 -8.10
C ARG A 75 -3.78 -12.33 -7.84
N LEU A 76 -2.72 -12.85 -7.22
CA LEU A 76 -2.64 -14.26 -6.84
C LEU A 76 -3.72 -14.60 -5.80
N LEU A 77 -3.90 -13.74 -4.80
CA LEU A 77 -4.90 -13.91 -3.76
C LEU A 77 -6.34 -13.74 -4.24
N GLU A 78 -6.59 -12.99 -5.32
CA GLU A 78 -7.93 -12.84 -5.88
C GLU A 78 -8.52 -14.18 -6.36
N GLY A 79 -7.68 -15.06 -6.91
CA GLY A 79 -8.09 -16.39 -7.38
C GLY A 79 -8.29 -17.44 -6.28
N GLU A 80 -7.84 -17.17 -5.06
CA GLU A 80 -7.89 -18.13 -3.95
C GLU A 80 -9.25 -18.13 -3.24
N LYS A 81 -9.95 -19.27 -3.30
CA LYS A 81 -11.29 -19.45 -2.72
C LYS A 81 -11.28 -19.55 -1.19
N GLN A 82 -10.18 -20.02 -0.61
CA GLN A 82 -10.03 -20.20 0.83
C GLN A 82 -8.79 -19.45 1.29
N LYS A 83 -8.99 -18.28 1.90
CA LYS A 83 -7.89 -17.44 2.39
C LYS A 83 -7.75 -17.63 3.89
N SER A 84 -6.55 -18.01 4.34
CA SER A 84 -6.21 -18.06 5.77
C SER A 84 -6.05 -16.67 6.40
N LEU A 85 -5.95 -15.64 5.55
CA LEU A 85 -5.77 -14.25 5.95
C LEU A 85 -6.90 -13.40 5.36
N LEU A 86 -7.37 -12.42 6.14
CA LEU A 86 -8.25 -11.39 5.64
C LEU A 86 -7.43 -10.44 4.76
N VAL A 87 -7.80 -10.34 3.49
CA VAL A 87 -7.15 -9.50 2.49
C VAL A 87 -8.22 -8.56 1.95
N PRO A 88 -7.94 -7.24 1.84
CA PRO A 88 -8.91 -6.29 1.31
C PRO A 88 -9.35 -6.67 -0.10
N THR A 89 -10.59 -6.34 -0.43
CA THR A 89 -11.05 -6.40 -1.82
C THR A 89 -10.20 -5.45 -2.66
N ILE A 90 -9.68 -5.93 -3.79
CA ILE A 90 -8.85 -5.15 -4.70
C ILE A 90 -9.69 -4.75 -5.90
N TYR A 91 -9.89 -3.45 -6.09
CA TYR A 91 -10.70 -2.91 -7.18
C TYR A 91 -9.86 -2.64 -8.44
N ALA A 92 -8.59 -2.31 -8.26
CA ALA A 92 -7.61 -2.14 -9.34
C ALA A 92 -6.20 -2.39 -8.81
N ALA A 93 -5.34 -2.98 -9.64
CA ALA A 93 -3.94 -3.19 -9.31
C ALA A 93 -3.11 -3.08 -10.59
N GLU A 94 -2.70 -1.86 -10.90
CA GLU A 94 -1.93 -1.49 -12.08
C GLU A 94 -0.44 -1.52 -11.78
N GLY A 95 0.29 -2.30 -12.59
CA GLY A 95 1.73 -2.46 -12.43
C GLY A 95 2.51 -1.18 -12.71
N TYR A 96 3.79 -1.18 -12.35
CA TYR A 96 4.65 0.00 -12.44
C TYR A 96 4.83 0.53 -13.88
N ASP A 97 4.74 -0.35 -14.88
CA ASP A 97 4.86 0.01 -16.30
C ASP A 97 3.53 0.57 -16.90
N SER A 98 2.47 0.67 -16.10
CA SER A 98 1.20 1.29 -16.50
C SER A 98 1.36 2.82 -16.63
N ILE A 99 0.47 3.44 -17.41
CA ILE A 99 0.37 4.91 -17.49
C ILE A 99 0.11 5.51 -16.10
N GLN A 100 -0.67 4.80 -15.28
CA GLN A 100 -0.98 5.20 -13.93
C GLN A 100 -0.81 4.02 -12.98
N PRO A 101 0.41 3.80 -12.44
CA PRO A 101 0.65 2.72 -11.49
C PRO A 101 -0.08 3.01 -10.19
N VAL A 102 -0.97 2.10 -9.77
CA VAL A 102 -1.85 2.31 -8.64
C VAL A 102 -2.41 1.00 -8.12
N ILE A 103 -2.63 0.91 -6.82
CA ILE A 103 -3.46 -0.13 -6.22
C ILE A 103 -4.64 0.54 -5.54
N VAL A 104 -5.86 0.13 -5.90
CA VAL A 104 -7.11 0.60 -5.32
C VAL A 104 -7.73 -0.56 -4.56
N MET A 105 -7.98 -0.36 -3.26
CA MET A 105 -8.41 -1.41 -2.36
C MET A 105 -9.51 -0.94 -1.39
N GLU A 106 -10.19 -1.91 -0.80
CA GLU A 106 -11.21 -1.73 0.23
C GLU A 106 -10.71 -0.88 1.40
N ASP A 107 -11.53 0.08 1.81
CA ASP A 107 -11.26 0.92 2.97
C ASP A 107 -11.80 0.26 4.24
N TYR A 108 -10.94 -0.46 4.95
CA TYR A 108 -11.27 -0.93 6.28
C TYR A 108 -11.32 0.23 7.26
N ARG A 109 -12.50 0.42 7.86
CA ARG A 109 -12.74 1.43 8.90
C ARG A 109 -12.71 0.77 10.28
N ASN A 110 -12.33 1.55 11.29
CA ASN A 110 -12.24 1.12 12.69
C ASN A 110 -11.17 0.04 12.97
N CYS A 111 -10.09 0.04 12.19
CA CYS A 111 -8.91 -0.77 12.49
C CYS A 111 -8.00 -0.06 13.50
N SER A 112 -7.31 -0.84 14.33
CA SER A 112 -6.23 -0.37 15.19
C SER A 112 -4.96 -1.15 14.87
N VAL A 113 -3.83 -0.46 14.80
CA VAL A 113 -2.53 -1.11 14.76
C VAL A 113 -2.19 -1.55 16.19
N VAL A 114 -1.76 -2.80 16.35
CA VAL A 114 -1.26 -3.33 17.61
C VAL A 114 0.13 -3.85 17.34
N ASP A 115 1.12 -3.25 18.01
CA ASP A 115 2.48 -3.78 17.99
C ASP A 115 2.49 -5.13 18.71
N LEU A 116 2.79 -6.19 17.96
CA LEU A 116 2.90 -7.54 18.52
C LEU A 116 4.07 -7.66 19.50
N VAL A 117 5.07 -6.80 19.35
CA VAL A 117 6.21 -6.63 20.23
C VAL A 117 6.34 -5.14 20.53
N ASP A 118 6.27 -4.78 21.80
CA ASP A 118 6.30 -3.38 22.24
C ASP A 118 7.62 -2.71 21.80
N GLY A 119 7.52 -1.62 21.05
CA GLY A 119 8.67 -0.93 20.45
C GLY A 119 9.26 -1.61 19.21
N PHE A 120 8.50 -2.48 18.53
CA PHE A 120 8.93 -3.06 17.26
C PHE A 120 9.04 -1.99 16.19
N SER A 121 10.26 -1.68 15.76
CA SER A 121 10.53 -0.65 14.76
C SER A 121 11.18 -1.23 13.52
N GLU A 122 11.07 -0.54 12.38
CA GLU A 122 11.71 -0.93 11.12
C GLU A 122 13.21 -1.22 11.30
N LYS A 123 13.89 -0.51 12.21
CA LYS A 123 15.30 -0.75 12.56
C LYS A 123 15.61 -2.17 13.05
N GLN A 124 14.63 -2.85 13.62
CA GLN A 124 14.77 -4.24 14.10
C GLN A 124 14.50 -5.27 13.01
N VAL A 125 13.94 -4.86 11.86
CA VAL A 125 13.68 -5.74 10.71
C VAL A 125 14.95 -5.92 9.86
N TYR A 126 15.83 -4.91 9.81
CA TYR A 126 17.04 -4.89 8.98
C TYR A 126 18.32 -5.37 9.70
N ILE A 127 18.21 -6.24 10.70
CA ILE A 127 19.36 -6.85 11.39
C ILE A 127 20.01 -7.95 10.54
#